data_AF-A0A9N8H8I7-F1
#
_entry.id   AF-A0A9N8H8I7-F1
#
_cell.length_a   1.000
_cell.length_b   1.000
_cell.length_c   1.000
_cell.angle_alpha   90.00
_cell.angle_beta   90.00
_cell.angle_gamma   90.00
#
_symmetry.space_group_name_H-M   'P 1'
#
loop_
_entity.id
_entity.type
_entity.pdbx_description
1 polymer ?
#
loop_
_entity_poly.entity_id
_entity_poly.type
_entity_poly.pdbx_seq_one_letter_code
_entity_poly.pdbx_strand_id
1 'polypeptide(L)'
;MTKTSDNLLTLAATELEATKQCVPFHHEFPSACRAMMYSLPGNLLCVDCGTPRPQWASVTYGVLLCVHCSGRHRSYGVGISKVRSVDMDAWTQHEILAMLEGGNDQLHGFFVRHEMGNNIGEGMARQRYRTKAALFYGTHLKRHVEDIASSGVAYQGRIRRNSQEREQPPPLTPTRTTTTKEPCAFHPPATPTMEAVRAKRTRKLPTATITRHMQ
;
A
#
# COMPACT_ATOMS: atom_id res chain seq x y z
N MET A 1 8.10 22.11 -23.60
CA MET A 1 8.56 20.92 -22.84
C MET A 1 7.71 19.66 -23.11
N THR A 2 6.57 19.73 -23.81
CA THR A 2 5.64 18.60 -24.02
C THR A 2 6.07 17.60 -25.12
N LYS A 3 6.75 18.04 -26.18
CA LYS A 3 7.13 17.17 -27.31
C LYS A 3 8.00 15.96 -26.90
N THR A 4 8.88 16.13 -25.91
CA THR A 4 9.75 15.04 -25.42
C THR A 4 8.99 14.03 -24.56
N SER A 5 8.06 14.49 -23.71
CA SER A 5 7.21 13.60 -22.90
C SER A 5 6.21 12.83 -23.75
N ASP A 6 5.64 13.47 -24.77
CA ASP A 6 4.68 12.84 -25.69
C ASP A 6 5.34 11.75 -26.54
N ASN A 7 6.59 11.97 -26.95
CA ASN A 7 7.40 10.98 -27.65
C ASN A 7 7.73 9.78 -26.74
N LEU A 8 8.17 10.03 -25.50
CA LEU A 8 8.46 8.96 -24.53
C LEU A 8 7.22 8.12 -24.21
N LEU A 9 6.04 8.76 -24.10
CA LEU A 9 4.78 8.06 -23.89
C LEU A 9 4.43 7.14 -25.05
N THR A 10 4.56 7.64 -26.28
CA THR A 10 4.29 6.85 -27.48
C THR A 10 5.21 5.64 -27.54
N LEU A 11 6.52 5.82 -27.29
CA LEU A 11 7.50 4.74 -27.27
C LEU A 11 7.19 3.70 -26.19
N ALA A 12 6.89 4.13 -24.96
CA ALA A 12 6.53 3.23 -23.87
C ALA A 12 5.24 2.46 -24.16
N ALA A 13 4.24 3.10 -24.78
CA ALA A 13 3.02 2.44 -25.19
C ALA A 13 3.29 1.36 -26.24
N THR A 14 4.10 1.66 -27.26
CA THR A 14 4.51 0.68 -28.29
C THR A 14 5.28 -0.49 -27.70
N GLU A 15 6.28 -0.23 -26.84
CA GLU A 15 7.04 -1.28 -26.16
C GLU A 15 6.14 -2.16 -25.29
N LEU A 16 5.19 -1.56 -24.57
CA LEU A 16 4.25 -2.31 -23.74
C LEU A 16 3.33 -3.21 -24.56
N GLU A 17 2.81 -2.73 -25.69
CA GLU A 17 2.00 -3.55 -26.60
C GLU A 17 2.80 -4.74 -27.15
N ALA A 18 4.08 -4.55 -27.48
CA ALA A 18 4.94 -5.63 -27.95
C ALA A 18 5.08 -6.76 -26.91
N THR A 19 5.01 -6.46 -25.61
CA THR A 19 5.04 -7.49 -24.56
C THR A 19 3.80 -8.41 -24.52
N LYS A 20 2.70 -8.08 -25.23
CA LYS A 20 1.50 -8.93 -25.34
C LYS A 20 1.68 -10.13 -26.28
N GLN A 21 2.51 -9.97 -27.31
CA GLN A 21 2.54 -10.88 -28.46
C GLN A 21 3.59 -12.00 -28.32
N CYS A 22 4.45 -11.93 -27.30
CA CYS A 22 5.48 -12.93 -27.04
C CYS A 22 5.15 -13.71 -25.76
N VAL A 23 4.99 -15.03 -25.87
CA VAL A 23 5.13 -15.96 -24.73
C VAL A 23 6.04 -17.13 -25.14
N PRO A 24 6.87 -17.70 -24.22
CA PRO A 24 6.75 -17.62 -22.75
C PRO A 24 8.04 -17.28 -22.00
N PHE A 25 8.93 -16.41 -22.51
CA PHE A 25 10.10 -15.96 -21.74
C PHE A 25 10.14 -14.45 -21.60
N HIS A 26 9.56 -13.98 -20.50
CA HIS A 26 10.30 -13.15 -19.56
C HIS A 26 11.13 -12.01 -20.19
N HIS A 27 10.49 -10.85 -20.41
CA HIS A 27 11.13 -9.67 -20.97
C HIS A 27 12.02 -8.97 -19.94
N GLU A 28 13.19 -8.48 -20.39
CA GLU A 28 13.84 -7.37 -19.70
C GLU A 28 12.86 -6.20 -19.61
N PHE A 29 12.98 -5.35 -18.58
CA PHE A 29 12.14 -4.17 -18.47
C PHE A 29 12.35 -3.27 -19.71
N PRO A 30 11.31 -3.00 -20.53
CA PRO A 30 11.48 -2.26 -21.78
C PRO A 30 12.04 -0.85 -21.57
N SER A 31 12.90 -0.40 -22.48
CA SER A 31 13.77 0.77 -22.25
C SER A 31 13.00 2.09 -22.09
N ALA A 32 11.98 2.34 -22.92
CA ALA A 32 11.12 3.51 -22.83
C ALA A 32 10.20 3.43 -21.61
N CYS A 33 9.67 2.24 -21.30
CA CYS A 33 8.94 2.01 -20.06
C CYS A 33 9.83 2.31 -18.83
N ARG A 34 11.10 1.89 -18.85
CA ARG A 34 12.07 2.10 -17.76
C ARG A 34 12.32 3.60 -17.57
N ALA A 35 12.59 4.32 -18.66
CA ALA A 35 12.77 5.76 -18.63
C ALA A 35 11.52 6.49 -18.10
N MET A 36 10.32 6.06 -18.52
CA MET A 36 9.07 6.61 -18.01
C MET A 36 8.93 6.35 -16.51
N MET A 37 9.14 5.11 -16.06
CA MET A 37 9.09 4.74 -14.64
C MET A 37 10.02 5.63 -13.79
N TYR A 38 11.26 5.86 -14.22
CA TYR A 38 12.20 6.72 -13.46
C TYR A 38 11.86 8.21 -13.53
N SER A 39 11.07 8.66 -14.51
CA SER A 39 10.59 10.04 -14.59
C SER A 39 9.40 10.34 -13.65
N LEU A 40 8.80 9.31 -13.05
CA LEU A 40 7.71 9.49 -12.09
C LEU A 40 8.21 10.19 -10.81
N PRO A 41 7.38 11.04 -10.18
CA PRO A 41 7.74 11.73 -8.94
C PRO A 41 8.17 10.75 -7.82
N GLY A 42 9.29 11.08 -7.18
CA GLY A 42 9.88 10.29 -6.08
C GLY A 42 10.70 9.06 -6.51
N ASN A 43 10.65 8.63 -7.77
CA ASN A 43 11.28 7.37 -8.21
C ASN A 43 12.81 7.40 -8.30
N LEU A 44 13.43 8.58 -8.14
CA LEU A 44 14.89 8.70 -8.07
C LEU A 44 15.48 8.29 -6.71
N LEU A 45 14.63 8.13 -5.70
CA LEU A 45 15.00 7.77 -4.32
C LEU A 45 14.25 6.52 -3.89
N CYS A 46 14.86 5.67 -3.07
CA CYS A 46 14.19 4.54 -2.44
C CYS A 46 13.01 5.01 -1.60
N VAL A 47 11.83 4.43 -1.78
CA VAL A 47 10.59 4.82 -1.06
C VAL A 47 10.70 4.65 0.47
N ASP A 48 11.55 3.74 0.92
CA ASP A 48 11.73 3.39 2.33
C ASP A 48 12.73 4.27 3.07
N CYS A 49 13.89 4.52 2.45
CA CYS A 49 15.05 5.08 3.14
C CYS A 49 15.69 6.26 2.40
N GLY A 50 15.16 6.65 1.24
CA GLY A 50 15.67 7.78 0.48
C GLY A 50 17.01 7.54 -0.23
N THR A 51 17.59 6.34 -0.18
CA THR A 51 18.82 6.02 -0.90
C THR A 51 18.62 6.27 -2.41
N PRO A 52 19.52 7.03 -3.08
CA PRO A 52 19.36 7.38 -4.48
C PRO A 52 19.55 6.19 -5.42
N ARG A 53 19.03 6.32 -6.65
CA ARG A 53 19.13 5.33 -7.73
C ARG A 53 18.69 3.91 -7.30
N PRO A 54 17.44 3.75 -6.82
CA PRO A 54 16.91 2.43 -6.50
C PRO A 54 16.81 1.55 -7.75
N GLN A 55 17.39 0.35 -7.72
CA GLN A 55 17.38 -0.62 -8.84
C GLN A 55 16.51 -1.85 -8.58
N TRP A 56 15.77 -1.84 -7.46
CA TRP A 56 14.81 -2.89 -7.12
C TRP A 56 13.42 -2.29 -7.05
N ALA A 57 12.40 -3.14 -7.12
CA ALA A 57 11.02 -2.73 -7.11
C ALA A 57 10.19 -3.65 -6.23
N SER A 58 9.12 -3.10 -5.65
CA SER A 58 7.97 -3.88 -5.18
C SER A 58 6.83 -3.67 -6.17
N VAL A 59 6.55 -4.70 -6.97
CA VAL A 59 5.47 -4.67 -7.95
C VAL A 59 4.11 -4.51 -7.28
N THR A 60 3.93 -5.13 -6.11
CA THR A 60 2.68 -5.07 -5.35
C THR A 60 2.22 -3.64 -5.07
N TYR A 61 3.17 -2.72 -4.87
CA TYR A 61 2.88 -1.31 -4.58
C TYR A 61 3.33 -0.37 -5.71
N GLY A 62 3.90 -0.89 -6.81
CA GLY A 62 4.41 -0.09 -7.93
C GLY A 62 5.53 0.87 -7.54
N VAL A 63 6.42 0.50 -6.61
CA VAL A 63 7.45 1.40 -6.03
C VAL A 63 8.87 0.88 -6.19
N LEU A 64 9.84 1.79 -6.15
CA LEU A 64 11.26 1.50 -6.23
C LEU A 64 11.95 1.46 -4.85
N LEU A 65 12.87 0.52 -4.71
CA LEU A 65 13.59 0.14 -3.51
C LEU A 65 15.10 0.10 -3.79
N CYS A 66 15.91 0.43 -2.79
CA CYS A 66 17.34 0.09 -2.81
C CYS A 66 17.53 -1.40 -2.50
N VAL A 67 18.75 -1.91 -2.69
CA VAL A 67 19.11 -3.32 -2.46
C VAL A 67 18.84 -3.79 -1.01
N HIS A 68 19.06 -2.93 -0.01
CA HIS A 68 18.81 -3.28 1.39
C HIS A 68 17.31 -3.35 1.70
N CYS A 69 16.54 -2.38 1.21
CA CYS A 69 15.10 -2.36 1.43
C CYS A 69 14.40 -3.47 0.67
N SER A 70 14.89 -3.83 -0.52
CA SER A 70 14.38 -5.00 -1.26
C SER A 70 14.59 -6.30 -0.47
N GLY A 71 15.73 -6.45 0.21
CA GLY A 71 15.98 -7.55 1.15
C GLY A 71 14.94 -7.62 2.27
N ARG A 72 14.60 -6.49 2.89
CA ARG A 72 13.54 -6.43 3.92
C ARG A 72 12.18 -6.81 3.34
N HIS A 73 11.84 -6.30 2.16
CA HIS A 73 10.58 -6.62 1.48
C HIS A 73 10.45 -8.11 1.15
N ARG A 74 11.55 -8.80 0.83
CA ARG A 74 11.56 -10.26 0.63
C ARG A 74 11.14 -11.03 1.89
N SER A 75 11.53 -10.55 3.08
CA SER A 75 11.16 -11.16 4.36
C SER A 75 9.65 -11.09 4.68
N TYR A 76 8.91 -10.21 4.00
CA TYR A 76 7.46 -10.12 4.16
C TYR A 76 6.71 -11.23 3.40
N GLY A 77 7.37 -11.88 2.43
CA GLY A 77 6.75 -12.87 1.55
C GLY A 77 6.06 -12.24 0.35
N VAL A 78 5.93 -13.05 -0.72
CA VAL A 78 5.43 -12.61 -2.03
C VAL A 78 3.99 -12.08 -2.00
N GLY A 79 3.15 -12.57 -1.09
CA GLY A 79 1.78 -12.10 -0.92
C GLY A 79 1.68 -10.67 -0.36
N ILE A 80 2.72 -10.19 0.33
CA ILE A 80 2.78 -8.82 0.86
C ILE A 80 3.56 -7.94 -0.10
N SER A 81 4.74 -8.36 -0.53
CA SER A 81 5.58 -7.61 -1.46
C SER A 81 6.25 -8.51 -2.47
N LYS A 82 5.81 -8.43 -3.72
CA LYS A 82 6.46 -9.08 -4.85
C LYS A 82 7.67 -8.25 -5.30
N VAL A 83 8.87 -8.69 -4.95
CA VAL A 83 10.12 -7.98 -5.24
C VAL A 83 10.71 -8.40 -6.59
N ARG A 84 11.18 -7.42 -7.37
CA ARG A 84 11.87 -7.61 -8.66
C ARG A 84 13.09 -6.69 -8.78
N SER A 85 14.15 -7.16 -9.42
CA SER A 85 15.25 -6.35 -9.95
C SER A 85 14.81 -5.70 -11.25
N VAL A 86 15.09 -4.40 -11.41
CA VAL A 86 14.76 -3.67 -12.65
C VAL A 86 15.60 -4.15 -13.83
N ASP A 87 16.83 -4.61 -13.56
CA ASP A 87 17.81 -4.93 -14.59
C ASP A 87 18.02 -6.45 -14.77
N MET A 88 17.73 -7.26 -13.74
CA MET A 88 18.08 -8.69 -13.74
C MET A 88 16.88 -9.63 -13.76
N ASP A 89 15.72 -9.17 -13.30
CA ASP A 89 14.52 -9.99 -13.31
C ASP A 89 13.75 -9.74 -14.59
N ALA A 90 12.99 -10.75 -14.96
CA ALA A 90 12.07 -10.65 -16.04
C ALA A 90 10.68 -10.19 -15.59
N TRP A 91 10.01 -9.50 -16.51
CA TRP A 91 8.79 -8.76 -16.24
C TRP A 91 7.65 -9.21 -17.14
N THR A 92 6.47 -9.36 -16.55
CA THR A 92 5.23 -9.47 -17.31
C THR A 92 4.65 -8.08 -17.60
N GLN A 93 3.81 -7.97 -18.62
CA GLN A 93 3.12 -6.72 -18.94
C GLN A 93 2.38 -6.11 -17.74
N HIS A 94 1.70 -6.94 -16.93
CA HIS A 94 0.99 -6.47 -15.74
C HIS A 94 1.94 -5.90 -14.68
N GLU A 95 3.14 -6.46 -14.55
CA GLU A 95 4.14 -5.95 -13.61
C GLU A 95 4.73 -4.62 -14.10
N ILE A 96 4.95 -4.47 -15.41
CA ILE A 96 5.39 -3.20 -16.01
C ILE A 96 4.32 -2.13 -15.82
N LEU A 97 3.05 -2.45 -16.12
CA LEU A 97 1.92 -1.54 -15.89
C LEU A 97 1.80 -1.10 -14.43
N ALA A 98 1.98 -2.01 -13.47
CA ALA A 98 1.97 -1.66 -12.05
C ALA A 98 3.04 -0.62 -11.69
N MET A 99 4.23 -0.70 -12.31
CA MET A 99 5.29 0.29 -12.10
C MET A 99 5.01 1.63 -12.77
N LEU A 100 4.39 1.62 -13.97
CA LEU A 100 4.01 2.85 -14.69
C LEU A 100 2.84 3.59 -14.02
N GLU A 101 1.92 2.86 -13.38
CA GLU A 101 0.73 3.41 -12.71
C GLU A 101 0.94 3.73 -11.22
N GLY A 102 1.97 3.16 -10.58
CA GLY A 102 2.29 3.36 -9.15
C GLY A 102 3.13 4.61 -8.86
N GLY A 103 4.34 4.44 -8.33
CA GLY A 103 5.31 5.50 -8.06
C GLY A 103 5.45 5.85 -6.58
N ASN A 104 6.67 6.25 -6.22
CA ASN A 104 7.09 6.40 -4.83
C ASN A 104 6.34 7.52 -4.11
N ASP A 105 6.17 8.69 -4.74
CA ASP A 105 5.44 9.80 -4.13
C ASP A 105 3.94 9.47 -3.94
N GLN A 106 3.37 8.65 -4.82
CA GLN A 106 1.97 8.23 -4.70
C GLN A 106 1.77 7.35 -3.46
N LEU A 107 2.62 6.33 -3.28
CA LEU A 107 2.57 5.47 -2.09
C LEU A 107 2.92 6.27 -0.83
N HIS A 108 3.95 7.12 -0.89
CA HIS A 108 4.35 7.95 0.24
C HIS A 108 3.22 8.87 0.68
N GLY A 109 2.58 9.58 -0.25
CA GLY A 109 1.43 10.44 0.03
C GLY A 109 0.24 9.65 0.60
N PHE A 110 -0.01 8.44 0.09
CA PHE A 110 -1.03 7.54 0.67
C PHE A 110 -0.69 7.20 2.12
N PHE A 111 0.54 6.79 2.40
CA PHE A 111 0.97 6.45 3.76
C PHE A 111 0.95 7.64 4.71
N VAL A 112 1.35 8.84 4.27
CA VAL A 112 1.25 10.06 5.09
C VAL A 112 -0.20 10.32 5.51
N ARG A 113 -1.17 10.19 4.60
CA ARG A 113 -2.61 10.36 4.92
C ARG A 113 -3.17 9.30 5.88
N HIS A 114 -2.47 8.18 6.04
CA HIS A 114 -2.84 7.11 6.96
C HIS A 114 -1.90 7.03 8.18
N GLU A 115 -1.17 8.12 8.48
CA GLU A 115 -0.27 8.20 9.64
C GLU A 115 0.88 7.15 9.63
N MET A 116 1.27 6.70 8.44
CA MET A 116 2.31 5.68 8.19
C MET A 116 3.47 6.19 7.32
N GLY A 117 3.68 7.51 7.28
CA GLY A 117 4.75 8.15 6.51
C GLY A 117 6.17 7.70 6.94
N ASN A 118 7.20 8.33 6.38
CA ASN A 118 8.59 7.90 6.64
C ASN A 118 9.14 8.33 8.01
N ASN A 119 8.45 9.24 8.72
CA ASN A 119 8.84 9.73 10.05
C ASN A 119 8.27 8.88 11.21
N ILE A 120 7.93 7.63 10.95
CA ILE A 120 7.42 6.69 11.96
C ILE A 120 8.58 5.95 12.64
N GLY A 121 8.39 5.57 13.91
CA GLY A 121 9.37 4.77 14.63
C GLY A 121 9.69 3.45 13.92
N GLU A 122 10.91 2.93 14.11
CA GLU A 122 11.44 1.78 13.37
C GLU A 122 10.51 0.54 13.42
N GLY A 123 9.83 0.33 14.55
CA GLY A 123 8.84 -0.74 14.69
C GLY A 123 7.67 -0.62 13.71
N MET A 124 7.15 0.59 13.52
CA MET A 124 6.06 0.85 12.57
C MET A 124 6.55 0.81 11.13
N ALA A 125 7.77 1.25 10.83
CA ALA A 125 8.38 1.11 9.51
C ALA A 125 8.45 -0.36 9.05
N ARG A 126 8.74 -1.29 9.98
CA ARG A 126 8.75 -2.74 9.69
C ARG A 126 7.35 -3.34 9.51
N GLN A 127 6.33 -2.72 10.10
CA GLN A 127 4.95 -3.23 10.09
C GLN A 127 4.02 -2.56 9.08
N ARG A 128 4.37 -1.38 8.55
CA ARG A 128 3.47 -0.58 7.68
C ARG A 128 2.89 -1.38 6.51
N TYR A 129 3.68 -2.27 5.92
CA TYR A 129 3.27 -3.13 4.80
C TYR A 129 2.33 -4.29 5.18
N ARG A 130 2.19 -4.61 6.47
CA ARG A 130 1.25 -5.62 6.99
C ARG A 130 -0.11 -5.03 7.36
N THR A 131 -0.27 -3.72 7.28
CA THR A 131 -1.52 -3.04 7.64
C THR A 131 -2.61 -3.25 6.59
N LYS A 132 -3.87 -3.11 7.01
CA LYS A 132 -5.02 -3.14 6.09
C LYS A 132 -4.94 -2.04 5.03
N ALA A 133 -4.39 -0.88 5.38
CA ALA A 133 -4.21 0.23 4.45
C ALA A 133 -3.18 -0.10 3.35
N ALA A 134 -2.05 -0.73 3.70
CA ALA A 134 -1.10 -1.20 2.69
C ALA A 134 -1.71 -2.28 1.79
N LEU A 135 -2.44 -3.24 2.35
CA LEU A 135 -3.17 -4.24 1.57
C LEU A 135 -4.19 -3.60 0.61
N PHE A 136 -4.95 -2.62 1.10
CA PHE A 136 -5.89 -1.86 0.28
C PHE A 136 -5.20 -1.20 -0.90
N TYR A 137 -4.06 -0.51 -0.67
CA TYR A 137 -3.30 0.12 -1.74
C TYR A 137 -2.87 -0.89 -2.80
N GLY A 138 -2.23 -1.99 -2.39
CA GLY A 138 -1.71 -2.98 -3.33
C GLY A 138 -2.82 -3.70 -4.12
N THR A 139 -3.93 -4.03 -3.45
CA THR A 139 -5.10 -4.64 -4.11
C THR A 139 -5.79 -3.66 -5.07
N HIS A 140 -5.88 -2.38 -4.70
CA HIS A 140 -6.43 -1.33 -5.56
C HIS A 140 -5.56 -1.11 -6.81
N LEU A 141 -4.23 -1.01 -6.64
CA LEU A 141 -3.30 -0.89 -7.77
C LEU A 141 -3.41 -2.09 -8.71
N LYS A 142 -3.47 -3.31 -8.16
CA LYS A 142 -3.63 -4.54 -8.95
C LYS A 142 -4.90 -4.49 -9.81
N ARG A 143 -6.05 -4.16 -9.22
CA ARG A 143 -7.32 -4.05 -9.95
C ARG A 143 -7.27 -2.98 -11.04
N HIS A 144 -6.71 -1.81 -10.73
CA HIS A 144 -6.53 -0.72 -11.69
C HIS A 144 -5.67 -1.15 -12.89
N VAL A 145 -4.61 -1.93 -12.64
CA VAL A 145 -3.78 -2.50 -13.73
C VAL A 145 -4.55 -3.51 -14.56
N GLU A 146 -5.36 -4.37 -13.94
CA GLU A 146 -6.22 -5.34 -14.65
C GLU A 146 -7.23 -4.61 -15.56
N ASP A 147 -7.82 -3.51 -15.09
CA ASP A 147 -8.74 -2.67 -15.87
C ASP A 147 -8.04 -2.04 -17.08
N ILE A 148 -6.84 -1.47 -16.89
CA ILE A 148 -6.05 -0.90 -17.99
C ILE A 148 -5.67 -1.99 -19.00
N ALA A 149 -5.17 -3.13 -18.53
CA ALA A 149 -4.77 -4.23 -19.41
C ALA A 149 -5.95 -4.76 -20.24
N SER A 150 -7.16 -4.73 -19.67
CA SER A 150 -8.40 -5.21 -20.31
C SER A 150 -9.08 -4.16 -21.19
N SER A 151 -8.68 -2.89 -21.13
CA SER A 151 -9.36 -1.78 -21.82
C SER A 151 -9.32 -1.86 -23.35
N GLY A 152 -8.44 -2.68 -23.93
CA GLY A 152 -8.29 -2.84 -25.38
C GLY A 152 -7.70 -1.63 -26.10
N VAL A 153 -7.38 -0.55 -25.37
CA VAL A 153 -6.71 0.64 -25.91
C VAL A 153 -5.21 0.61 -25.60
N ALA A 154 -4.42 1.26 -26.45
CA ALA A 154 -3.00 1.46 -26.19
C ALA A 154 -2.80 2.27 -24.89
N TYR A 155 -1.71 2.00 -24.18
CA TYR A 155 -1.40 2.67 -22.92
C TYR A 155 -1.31 4.21 -23.11
N GLN A 156 -2.11 4.95 -22.35
CA GLN A 156 -2.25 6.40 -22.49
C GLN A 156 -1.41 7.19 -21.48
N GLY A 157 -0.62 6.51 -20.64
CA GLY A 157 0.07 7.16 -19.54
C GLY A 157 -0.86 7.50 -18.38
N ARG A 158 -0.28 7.87 -17.25
CA ARG A 158 -1.03 8.30 -16.05
C ARG A 158 -1.87 9.57 -16.26
N ILE A 159 -1.63 10.33 -17.33
CA ILE A 159 -2.25 11.63 -17.57
C ILE A 159 -3.58 11.45 -18.29
N ARG A 160 -4.65 11.22 -17.51
CA ARG A 160 -6.01 11.74 -17.78
C ARG A 160 -6.93 11.89 -16.54
N ARG A 161 -6.45 11.69 -15.31
CA ARG A 161 -7.33 11.81 -14.12
C ARG A 161 -7.25 13.17 -13.41
N ASN A 162 -6.09 13.83 -13.43
CA ASN A 162 -5.90 15.13 -12.77
C ASN A 162 -6.71 16.29 -13.37
N SER A 163 -7.19 16.17 -14.61
CA SER A 163 -8.03 17.19 -15.25
C SER A 163 -9.48 17.09 -14.78
N GLN A 164 -10.05 15.89 -14.71
CA GLN A 164 -11.44 15.68 -14.26
C GLN A 164 -11.60 15.79 -12.73
N GLU A 165 -10.59 15.40 -11.96
CA GLU A 165 -10.63 15.47 -10.48
C GLU A 165 -10.39 16.90 -9.95
N ARG A 166 -9.84 17.79 -10.78
CA ARG A 166 -9.66 19.23 -10.47
C ARG A 166 -10.85 20.09 -10.94
N GLU A 167 -11.68 19.58 -11.85
CA GLU A 167 -12.92 20.24 -12.32
C GLU A 167 -14.16 19.89 -11.47
N GLN A 168 -14.12 18.82 -10.67
CA GLN A 168 -15.19 18.55 -9.71
C GLN A 168 -15.06 19.47 -8.49
N PRO A 169 -16.05 20.33 -8.20
CA PRO A 169 -16.08 21.04 -6.93
C PRO A 169 -16.08 20.01 -5.79
N PRO A 170 -15.40 20.29 -4.66
CA PRO A 170 -15.39 19.40 -3.52
C PRO A 170 -16.84 19.01 -3.16
N PRO A 171 -17.12 17.74 -2.80
CA PRO A 171 -18.43 17.36 -2.31
C PRO A 171 -18.80 18.34 -1.21
N LEU A 172 -19.92 19.05 -1.38
CA LEU A 172 -20.44 19.92 -0.35
C LEU A 172 -20.58 19.05 0.90
N THR A 173 -19.72 19.31 1.89
CA THR A 173 -19.81 18.69 3.21
C THR A 173 -21.25 18.86 3.68
N PRO A 174 -21.95 17.80 4.14
CA PRO A 174 -23.25 17.98 4.72
C PRO A 174 -23.08 18.88 5.96
N THR A 175 -23.61 20.10 5.84
CA THR A 175 -23.73 21.05 6.94
C THR A 175 -24.40 20.33 8.10
N ARG A 176 -23.68 20.19 9.21
CA ARG A 176 -24.20 19.64 10.45
C ARG A 176 -25.30 20.58 10.94
N THR A 177 -26.55 20.26 10.62
CA THR A 177 -27.72 20.95 11.17
C THR A 177 -27.72 20.72 12.67
N THR A 178 -27.49 21.79 13.42
CA THR A 178 -27.71 21.85 14.86
C THR A 178 -29.21 21.74 15.12
N THR A 179 -29.69 20.54 15.42
CA THR A 179 -30.96 20.37 16.14
C THR A 179 -30.65 20.33 17.62
N THR A 180 -31.01 21.42 18.28
CA THR A 180 -31.01 21.60 19.74
C THR A 180 -31.73 20.43 20.42
N LYS A 181 -31.05 19.73 21.33
CA LYS A 181 -31.70 18.92 22.36
C LYS A 181 -31.15 19.35 23.72
N GLU A 182 -32.09 19.65 24.61
CA GLU A 182 -31.91 20.04 26.01
C GLU A 182 -31.09 19.03 26.83
N PRO A 183 -30.49 19.48 27.94
CA PRO A 183 -29.56 18.66 28.72
C PRO A 183 -30.28 17.67 29.63
N CYS A 184 -29.97 16.37 29.49
CA CYS A 184 -30.31 15.38 30.51
C CYS A 184 -29.36 15.50 31.71
N ALA A 185 -29.95 15.61 32.89
CA ALA A 185 -29.29 15.73 34.17
C ALA A 185 -28.42 14.50 34.52
N PHE A 186 -27.26 14.78 35.12
CA PHE A 186 -26.36 13.83 35.73
C PHE A 186 -26.99 13.28 37.02
N HIS A 187 -27.25 11.97 37.09
CA HIS A 187 -27.57 11.28 38.35
C HIS A 187 -26.38 10.39 38.75
N PRO A 188 -25.81 10.55 39.97
CA PRO A 188 -24.81 9.63 40.49
C PRO A 188 -25.46 8.33 40.99
N PRO A 189 -24.77 7.17 40.88
CA PRO A 189 -25.30 5.91 41.37
C PRO A 189 -25.25 5.83 42.91
N ALA A 190 -26.36 5.42 43.52
CA ALA A 190 -26.51 5.20 44.95
C ALA A 190 -25.82 3.91 45.42
N THR A 191 -25.16 3.99 46.57
CA THR A 191 -24.55 2.89 47.31
C THR A 191 -25.60 2.02 48.01
N PRO A 192 -25.46 0.67 48.05
CA PRO A 192 -26.30 -0.17 48.89
C PRO A 192 -25.71 -0.34 50.30
N THR A 193 -26.51 -0.04 51.31
CA THR A 193 -26.27 -0.30 52.74
C THR A 193 -26.47 -1.78 53.11
N MET A 194 -25.72 -2.19 54.13
CA MET A 194 -25.62 -3.52 54.74
C MET A 194 -26.88 -3.91 55.53
N GLU A 195 -27.48 -5.07 55.23
CA GLU A 195 -27.94 -6.09 56.20
C GLU A 195 -28.76 -7.20 55.50
N ALA A 196 -28.34 -8.46 55.70
CA ALA A 196 -29.17 -9.63 56.00
C ALA A 196 -28.73 -10.95 55.30
N VAL A 197 -28.06 -11.78 56.10
CA VAL A 197 -28.34 -13.22 56.31
C VAL A 197 -27.95 -14.23 55.22
N ARG A 198 -26.72 -14.77 55.38
CA ARG A 198 -26.38 -16.18 55.68
C ARG A 198 -27.12 -17.30 54.90
N ALA A 199 -26.38 -18.07 54.09
CA ALA A 199 -26.07 -19.50 54.33
C ALA A 199 -25.66 -20.29 53.06
N LYS A 200 -24.51 -21.01 53.17
CA LYS A 200 -24.14 -22.28 52.50
C LYS A 200 -23.94 -22.20 50.96
N ARG A 201 -22.92 -22.78 50.32
CA ARG A 201 -22.19 -24.03 50.59
C ARG A 201 -20.94 -24.05 49.68
N THR A 202 -19.83 -24.53 50.25
CA THR A 202 -18.52 -24.78 49.65
C THR A 202 -18.52 -25.68 48.40
N ARG A 203 -17.71 -25.36 47.39
CA ARG A 203 -17.06 -26.36 46.51
C ARG A 203 -15.59 -25.99 46.27
N LYS A 204 -14.73 -26.96 46.53
CA LYS A 204 -13.26 -26.93 46.51
C LYS A 204 -12.71 -26.80 45.08
N LEU A 205 -11.60 -26.06 44.93
CA LEU A 205 -10.73 -26.10 43.75
C LEU A 205 -9.83 -27.36 43.79
N PRO A 206 -9.47 -27.96 42.64
CA PRO A 206 -8.45 -29.01 42.59
C PRO A 206 -7.03 -28.41 42.46
N THR A 207 -6.11 -28.94 43.26
CA THR A 207 -4.67 -28.66 43.25
C THR A 207 -3.99 -29.46 42.15
N ALA A 208 -3.14 -28.81 41.34
CA ALA A 208 -2.26 -29.46 40.38
C ALA A 208 -0.92 -29.83 41.04
N THR A 209 -0.54 -31.10 40.95
CA THR A 209 0.74 -31.63 41.45
C THR A 209 1.83 -31.51 40.38
N ILE A 210 2.92 -30.84 40.75
CA ILE A 210 4.18 -30.76 39.99
C ILE A 210 5.05 -31.96 40.39
N THR A 211 5.39 -32.84 39.44
CA THR A 211 6.40 -33.88 39.64
C THR A 211 7.70 -33.46 39.00
N ARG A 212 8.71 -33.21 39.83
CA ARG A 212 10.13 -33.07 39.47
C ARG A 212 10.72 -34.47 39.28
N HIS A 213 11.45 -34.70 38.19
CA HIS A 213 12.39 -35.83 38.10
C HIS A 213 13.75 -35.29 37.67
N MET A 214 14.75 -35.54 38.52
CA MET A 214 16.16 -35.55 38.16
C MET A 214 16.69 -36.95 38.43
N GLN A 215 17.15 -37.61 37.37
CA GLN A 215 18.43 -38.31 37.26
C GLN A 215 18.69 -38.55 35.77
#